data_AF-A0A928T8K3-F1
#
_entry.id   AF-A0A928T8K3-F1
#
_cell.length_a   1.000
_cell.length_b   1.000
_cell.length_c   1.000
_cell.angle_alpha   90.00
_cell.angle_beta   90.00
_cell.angle_gamma   90.00
#
_symmetry.space_group_name_H-M   'P 1'
#
loop_
_entity.id
_entity.type
_entity.pdbx_description
1 polymer ?
#
loop_
_entity_poly.entity_id
_entity_poly.type
_entity_poly.pdbx_seq_one_letter_code
_entity_poly.pdbx_strand_id
1 'polypeptide(L)'
;MKAALTAFFLLAASIQAAEPQIVITSKIIGIDIGSPVLKEAGLLIDSEATGGISNLGILTPEKTARLIGRLNQTKGINVLSAPSVTTKDTMRATVEVAREFLYPTEFDPPKIDNAPDGKPVTLKPGETITATPATPTAFEMRPLGIRIEFVPTLLGDGSIDLELAPEITTFEGFHSHGSPIKAATADKDGKIHEVVLTENTIQQPEFRSMKTRTTVTLAEGHTLVLGGLAGSGIAAPGKPDPQKKAPVEGHKPAQLMFFLIQARRVAP
;
A
#
# COMPACT_ATOMS: atom_id res chain seq x y z
N MET A 1 -5.82 -55.58 62.48
CA MET A 1 -4.46 -55.42 61.93
C MET A 1 -4.56 -55.07 60.46
N LYS A 2 -4.04 -53.89 60.08
CA LYS A 2 -3.39 -53.51 58.79
C LYS A 2 -4.23 -53.66 57.50
N ALA A 3 -4.63 -52.53 56.88
CA ALA A 3 -3.91 -51.80 55.81
C ALA A 3 -3.94 -52.56 54.46
N ALA A 4 -4.30 -52.02 53.30
CA ALA A 4 -3.97 -50.74 52.67
C ALA A 4 -4.99 -50.50 51.50
N LEU A 5 -5.52 -49.29 51.27
CA LEU A 5 -4.88 -48.13 50.59
C LEU A 5 -4.65 -48.44 49.08
N THR A 6 -5.59 -48.03 48.20
CA THR A 6 -5.47 -46.84 47.34
C THR A 6 -4.87 -47.12 45.96
N ALA A 7 -5.69 -46.99 44.93
CA ALA A 7 -5.30 -46.43 43.63
C ALA A 7 -6.56 -46.12 42.81
N PHE A 8 -7.32 -45.12 43.26
CA PHE A 8 -8.29 -44.44 42.40
C PHE A 8 -7.47 -43.51 41.50
N PHE A 9 -7.07 -44.01 40.34
CA PHE A 9 -6.38 -43.22 39.32
C PHE A 9 -7.42 -42.25 38.72
N LEU A 10 -7.61 -41.12 39.38
CA LEU A 10 -8.18 -39.92 38.76
C LEU A 10 -7.20 -39.50 37.68
N LEU A 11 -7.44 -39.98 36.46
CA LEU A 11 -6.97 -39.35 35.25
C LEU A 11 -7.69 -37.99 35.19
N ALA A 12 -7.16 -37.01 35.92
CA ALA A 12 -7.48 -35.62 35.67
C ALA A 12 -7.02 -35.36 34.24
N ALA A 13 -7.96 -35.44 33.30
CA ALA A 13 -7.78 -34.83 32.00
C ALA A 13 -7.44 -33.37 32.31
N SER A 14 -6.16 -33.04 32.18
CA SER A 14 -5.70 -31.67 32.10
C SER A 14 -6.44 -31.05 30.93
N ILE A 15 -7.55 -30.37 31.24
CA ILE A 15 -8.18 -29.43 30.32
C ILE A 15 -7.11 -28.35 30.15
N GLN A 16 -6.29 -28.52 29.12
CA GLN A 16 -5.40 -27.47 28.65
C GLN A 16 -6.32 -26.32 28.30
N ALA A 17 -6.41 -25.30 29.16
CA ALA A 17 -7.17 -24.10 28.85
C ALA A 17 -6.64 -23.58 27.52
N ALA A 18 -7.52 -23.48 26.52
CA ALA A 18 -7.13 -22.96 25.22
C ALA A 18 -6.50 -21.57 25.45
N GLU A 19 -5.31 -21.36 24.91
CA GLU A 19 -4.64 -20.07 25.02
C GLU A 19 -5.57 -18.97 24.48
N PRO A 20 -5.68 -17.82 25.17
CA PRO A 20 -6.59 -16.77 24.75
C PRO A 20 -6.23 -16.32 23.33
N GLN A 21 -7.21 -16.42 22.44
CA GLN A 21 -7.10 -15.94 21.06
C GLN A 21 -7.66 -14.54 20.96
N ILE A 22 -7.05 -13.72 20.11
CA ILE A 22 -7.43 -12.35 19.86
C ILE A 22 -7.76 -12.21 18.38
N VAL A 23 -8.98 -11.78 18.08
CA VAL A 23 -9.39 -11.40 16.73
C VAL A 23 -9.20 -9.91 16.55
N ILE A 24 -8.48 -9.56 15.49
CA ILE A 24 -8.23 -8.18 15.08
C ILE A 24 -8.97 -7.97 13.77
N THR A 25 -9.88 -7.00 13.77
CA THR A 25 -10.61 -6.58 12.58
C THR A 25 -10.14 -5.19 12.19
N SER A 26 -9.71 -5.04 10.94
CA SER A 26 -9.38 -3.75 10.36
C SER A 26 -10.40 -3.39 9.29
N LYS A 27 -10.82 -2.12 9.26
CA LYS A 27 -11.62 -1.55 8.17
C LYS A 27 -10.89 -0.33 7.64
N ILE A 28 -10.71 -0.29 6.33
CA ILE A 28 -9.88 0.69 5.66
C ILE A 28 -10.77 1.50 4.73
N ILE A 29 -10.74 2.81 4.91
CA ILE A 29 -11.69 3.73 4.32
C ILE A 29 -10.92 4.84 3.63
N GLY A 30 -11.14 4.98 2.33
CA GLY A 30 -10.64 6.10 1.53
C GLY A 30 -11.71 7.17 1.39
N ILE A 31 -11.35 8.43 1.66
CA ILE A 31 -12.23 9.59 1.55
C ILE A 31 -11.53 10.66 0.72
N ASP A 32 -12.16 11.16 -0.34
CA ASP A 32 -11.57 12.21 -1.19
C ASP A 32 -11.29 13.50 -0.38
N ILE A 33 -10.14 14.15 -0.60
CA ILE A 33 -9.69 15.34 0.16
C ILE A 33 -10.62 16.57 0.02
N GLY A 34 -11.50 16.61 -0.98
CA GLY A 34 -12.52 17.66 -1.14
C GLY A 34 -13.91 17.28 -0.62
N SER A 35 -14.06 16.08 -0.05
CA SER A 35 -15.36 15.54 0.32
C SER A 35 -15.91 16.22 1.59
N PRO A 36 -17.17 16.71 1.60
CA PRO A 36 -17.79 17.28 2.80
C PRO A 36 -17.88 16.26 3.95
N VAL A 37 -17.77 14.98 3.58
CA VAL A 37 -17.75 13.80 4.44
C VAL A 37 -16.71 13.86 5.54
N LEU A 38 -15.54 14.47 5.30
CA LEU A 38 -14.52 14.60 6.34
C LEU A 38 -15.05 15.43 7.53
N LYS A 39 -15.77 16.52 7.23
CA LYS A 39 -16.45 17.39 8.21
C LYS A 39 -17.66 16.70 8.81
N GLU A 40 -18.47 16.04 7.99
CA GLU A 40 -19.68 15.37 8.44
C GLU A 40 -19.35 14.17 9.34
N ALA A 41 -18.45 13.27 8.93
CA ALA A 41 -18.02 12.11 9.72
C ALA A 41 -17.21 12.49 10.97
N GLY A 42 -16.74 13.73 11.07
CA GLY A 42 -15.97 14.24 12.21
C GLY A 42 -14.50 13.81 12.22
N LEU A 43 -13.98 13.28 11.11
CA LEU A 43 -12.61 12.76 11.01
C LEU A 43 -11.54 13.88 10.86
N LEU A 44 -11.77 15.04 11.51
CA LEU A 44 -10.90 16.22 11.47
C LEU A 44 -10.37 16.56 12.87
N ILE A 45 -9.21 17.21 12.91
CA ILE A 45 -8.52 17.64 14.14
C ILE A 45 -9.09 18.98 14.67
N ASP A 46 -9.81 19.75 13.85
CA ASP A 46 -10.26 21.10 14.21
C ASP A 46 -11.57 21.08 15.02
N SER A 47 -11.49 21.54 16.26
CA SER A 47 -12.55 21.49 17.28
C SER A 47 -13.72 22.48 17.05
N GLU A 48 -13.83 23.13 15.89
CA GLU A 48 -14.87 24.14 15.63
C GLU A 48 -16.08 23.62 14.84
N ALA A 49 -16.10 22.35 14.43
CA ALA A 49 -17.29 21.75 13.81
C ALA A 49 -18.24 21.18 14.86
N THR A 50 -19.18 22.02 15.34
CA THR A 50 -20.33 21.61 16.15
C THR A 50 -21.10 20.46 15.48
N GLY A 51 -20.86 19.22 15.92
CA GLY A 51 -21.55 18.01 15.44
C GLY A 51 -20.65 16.94 14.80
N GLY A 52 -19.35 17.19 14.64
CA GLY A 52 -18.38 16.19 14.21
C GLY A 52 -17.98 15.26 15.36
N ILE A 53 -17.85 13.96 15.09
CA ILE A 53 -17.22 13.01 16.00
C ILE A 53 -15.71 13.32 16.03
N SER A 54 -15.27 14.28 16.84
CA SER A 54 -13.86 14.71 16.98
C SER A 54 -12.94 13.60 17.53
N ASN A 55 -12.69 12.53 16.77
CA ASN A 55 -12.03 11.33 17.26
C ASN A 55 -11.05 10.75 16.22
N LEU A 56 -9.87 11.36 16.11
CA LEU A 56 -8.65 10.57 15.90
C LEU A 56 -8.27 10.03 17.28
N GLY A 57 -8.29 8.71 17.46
CA GLY A 57 -8.11 8.09 18.77
C GLY A 57 -8.96 6.84 18.97
N ILE A 58 -9.32 6.54 20.22
CA ILE A 58 -10.03 5.31 20.59
C ILE A 58 -11.54 5.58 20.68
N LEU A 59 -12.32 4.79 19.95
CA LEU A 59 -13.78 4.84 19.93
C LEU A 59 -14.38 3.70 20.76
N THR A 60 -15.45 4.01 21.49
CA THR A 60 -16.31 2.99 22.08
C THR A 60 -17.08 2.24 20.99
N PRO A 61 -17.61 1.03 21.28
CA PRO A 61 -18.41 0.27 20.31
C PRO A 61 -19.60 1.06 19.75
N GLU A 62 -20.30 1.81 20.60
CA GLU A 62 -21.45 2.63 20.19
C GLU A 62 -21.04 3.77 19.24
N LYS A 63 -19.96 4.48 19.57
CA LYS A 63 -19.42 5.55 18.71
C LYS A 63 -18.95 4.99 17.37
N THR A 64 -18.33 3.80 17.39
CA THR A 64 -17.90 3.10 16.17
C THR A 64 -19.11 2.75 15.30
N ALA A 65 -20.16 2.16 15.87
CA ALA A 65 -21.35 1.78 15.11
C ALA A 65 -22.04 3.01 14.48
N ARG A 66 -22.13 4.12 15.22
CA ARG A 66 -22.64 5.40 14.68
C ARG A 66 -21.77 5.91 13.54
N LEU A 67 -20.45 5.89 13.68
CA LEU A 67 -19.51 6.30 12.63
C LEU A 67 -19.70 5.46 11.37
N ILE A 68 -19.67 4.13 11.49
CA ILE A 68 -19.88 3.21 10.36
C ILE A 68 -21.25 3.42 9.71
N GLY A 69 -22.31 3.61 10.51
CA GLY A 69 -23.65 3.89 10.00
C GLY A 69 -23.69 5.17 9.15
N ARG A 70 -23.03 6.24 9.60
CA ARG A 70 -22.89 7.48 8.83
C ARG A 70 -22.08 7.26 7.56
N LEU A 71 -20.92 6.61 7.66
CA LEU A 71 -20.04 6.35 6.53
C LEU A 71 -20.75 5.52 5.44
N ASN A 72 -21.61 4.56 5.81
CA ASN A 72 -22.37 3.77 4.84
C ASN A 72 -23.47 4.57 4.12
N GLN A 73 -23.96 5.66 4.72
CA GLN A 73 -25.03 6.49 4.15
C GLN A 73 -24.49 7.60 3.24
N THR A 74 -23.20 7.87 3.32
CA THR A 74 -22.60 9.03 2.68
C THR A 74 -21.91 8.67 1.36
N LYS A 75 -22.20 9.44 0.30
CA LYS A 75 -21.59 9.26 -1.02
C LYS A 75 -20.15 9.78 -1.01
N GLY A 76 -19.27 9.13 -1.79
CA GLY A 76 -17.85 9.54 -1.88
C GLY A 76 -16.93 8.88 -0.85
N ILE A 77 -17.41 7.83 -0.18
CA ILE A 77 -16.57 6.95 0.64
C ILE A 77 -16.30 5.67 -0.15
N ASN A 78 -15.03 5.30 -0.21
CA ASN A 78 -14.63 4.01 -0.76
C ASN A 78 -14.14 3.12 0.38
N VAL A 79 -14.87 2.04 0.67
CA VAL A 79 -14.36 1.00 1.58
C VAL A 79 -13.39 0.16 0.79
N LEU A 80 -12.10 0.29 1.11
CA LEU A 80 -11.03 -0.27 0.30
C LEU A 80 -10.70 -1.69 0.69
N SER A 81 -10.77 -2.01 1.98
CA SER A 81 -10.56 -3.37 2.48
C SER A 81 -11.07 -3.51 3.91
N ALA A 82 -11.41 -4.74 4.28
CA ALA A 82 -11.75 -5.08 5.67
C ALA A 82 -11.05 -6.38 6.12
N PRO A 83 -9.70 -6.41 6.17
CA PRO A 83 -8.99 -7.61 6.58
C PRO A 83 -9.20 -7.91 8.07
N SER A 84 -9.28 -9.19 8.40
CA SER A 84 -9.27 -9.67 9.77
C SER A 84 -8.24 -10.78 9.95
N VAL A 85 -7.68 -10.87 11.16
CA VAL A 85 -6.75 -11.92 11.55
C VAL A 85 -7.01 -12.34 12.99
N THR A 86 -6.86 -13.64 13.26
CA THR A 86 -6.90 -14.18 14.63
C THR A 86 -5.49 -14.63 14.99
N THR A 87 -5.00 -14.19 16.14
CA THR A 87 -3.67 -14.56 16.64
C THR A 87 -3.74 -14.91 18.11
N LYS A 88 -2.69 -15.58 18.59
CA LYS A 88 -2.50 -15.84 20.01
C LYS A 88 -2.02 -14.58 20.72
N ASP A 89 -2.22 -14.55 22.03
CA ASP A 89 -1.60 -13.53 22.88
C ASP A 89 -0.08 -13.46 22.66
N THR A 90 0.47 -12.24 22.60
CA THR A 90 1.88 -11.90 22.34
C THR A 90 2.46 -12.38 21.01
N MET A 91 1.64 -12.93 20.11
CA MET A 91 2.10 -13.48 18.83
C MET A 91 1.87 -12.49 17.69
N ARG A 92 2.94 -12.23 16.93
CA ARG A 92 2.88 -11.37 15.75
C ARG A 92 1.98 -11.99 14.67
N ALA A 93 1.10 -11.16 14.12
CA ALA A 93 0.31 -11.46 12.95
C ALA A 93 0.53 -10.39 11.87
N THR A 94 0.54 -10.82 10.60
CA THR A 94 0.68 -9.93 9.46
C THR A 94 -0.47 -10.16 8.50
N VAL A 95 -1.09 -9.08 8.05
CA VAL A 95 -2.08 -9.10 6.97
C VAL A 95 -1.56 -8.27 5.83
N GLU A 96 -1.53 -8.86 4.64
CA GLU A 96 -1.12 -8.18 3.42
C GLU A 96 -2.20 -8.33 2.35
N VAL A 97 -2.65 -7.19 1.83
CA VAL A 97 -3.57 -7.09 0.70
C VAL A 97 -2.86 -6.22 -0.32
N ALA A 98 -2.04 -6.87 -1.14
CA ALA A 98 -1.24 -6.22 -2.16
C ALA A 98 -1.34 -6.95 -3.49
N ARG A 99 -1.08 -6.21 -4.56
CA ARG A 99 -0.79 -6.77 -5.88
C ARG A 99 0.70 -6.64 -6.15
N GLU A 100 1.25 -7.60 -6.86
CA GLU A 100 2.66 -7.56 -7.25
C GLU A 100 2.81 -6.68 -8.50
N PHE A 101 3.76 -5.74 -8.46
CA PHE A 101 4.14 -4.89 -9.58
C PHE A 101 5.56 -5.23 -10.01
N LEU A 102 5.68 -5.82 -11.19
CA LEU A 102 6.96 -6.19 -11.78
C LEU A 102 7.49 -5.01 -12.62
N TYR A 103 8.73 -4.59 -12.38
CA TYR A 103 9.37 -3.52 -13.14
C TYR A 103 10.84 -3.81 -13.43
N PRO A 104 11.36 -3.28 -14.54
CA PRO A 104 12.75 -3.51 -14.93
C PRO A 104 13.72 -2.70 -14.08
N THR A 105 14.84 -3.31 -13.71
CA THR A 105 15.90 -2.68 -12.89
C THR A 105 17.22 -2.56 -13.62
N GLU A 106 17.50 -3.46 -14.56
CA GLU A 106 18.67 -3.43 -15.40
C GLU A 106 18.29 -3.35 -16.88
N PHE A 107 19.12 -2.64 -17.64
CA PHE A 107 18.92 -2.40 -19.06
C PHE A 107 20.24 -2.57 -19.80
N ASP A 108 20.19 -3.22 -20.95
CA ASP A 108 21.31 -3.22 -21.87
C ASP A 108 21.53 -1.82 -22.45
N PRO A 109 22.79 -1.39 -22.65
CA PRO A 109 23.09 -0.08 -23.20
C PRO A 109 22.54 0.04 -24.62
N PRO A 110 22.00 1.22 -24.99
CA PRO A 110 21.52 1.44 -26.34
C PRO A 110 22.68 1.36 -27.35
N LYS A 111 22.38 0.92 -28.58
CA LYS A 111 23.37 0.75 -29.65
C LYS A 111 22.91 1.48 -30.90
N ILE A 112 23.84 2.10 -31.62
CA ILE A 112 23.59 2.61 -32.96
C ILE A 112 24.24 1.62 -33.93
N ASP A 113 23.43 1.01 -34.79
CA ASP A 113 23.92 0.07 -35.79
C ASP A 113 24.75 0.84 -36.83
N ASN A 114 25.92 0.31 -37.18
CA ASN A 114 26.89 0.89 -38.13
C ASN A 114 27.62 2.17 -37.68
N ALA A 115 27.62 2.50 -36.38
CA ALA A 115 28.40 3.60 -35.81
C ALA A 115 29.78 3.15 -35.29
N PRO A 116 30.88 3.88 -35.53
CA PRO A 116 32.12 3.74 -34.78
C PRO A 116 31.90 4.20 -33.32
N ASP A 117 32.32 3.40 -32.34
CA ASP A 117 32.15 3.70 -30.91
C ASP A 117 32.60 5.13 -30.55
N GLY A 118 31.70 5.90 -29.93
CA GLY A 118 32.00 7.20 -29.33
C GLY A 118 32.14 8.39 -30.30
N LYS A 119 31.77 8.26 -31.58
CA LYS A 119 31.84 9.36 -32.56
C LYS A 119 30.45 9.80 -33.03
N PRO A 120 30.21 11.10 -33.27
CA PRO A 120 29.02 11.57 -33.96
C PRO A 120 28.91 10.87 -35.33
N VAL A 121 27.79 10.21 -35.58
CA VAL A 121 27.50 9.59 -36.87
C VAL A 121 26.94 10.67 -37.80
N THR A 122 27.68 10.98 -38.87
CA THR A 122 27.21 11.87 -39.94
C THR A 122 26.71 11.02 -41.10
N LEU A 123 25.41 11.06 -41.35
CA LEU A 123 24.76 10.34 -42.45
C LEU A 123 25.04 11.01 -43.79
N LYS A 124 25.39 10.20 -44.80
CA LYS A 124 25.35 10.63 -46.20
C LYS A 124 23.92 10.51 -46.75
N PRO A 125 23.54 11.32 -47.76
CA PRO A 125 22.25 11.18 -48.42
C PRO A 125 22.03 9.75 -48.95
N GLY A 126 21.00 9.05 -48.46
CA GLY A 126 20.66 7.68 -48.84
C GLY A 126 21.14 6.57 -47.89
N GLU A 127 21.89 6.92 -46.84
CA GLU A 127 22.36 5.97 -45.82
C GLU A 127 21.30 5.81 -44.71
N THR A 128 20.99 4.56 -44.35
CA THR A 128 20.03 4.24 -43.28
C THR A 128 20.80 3.76 -42.05
N ILE A 129 20.66 4.45 -40.93
CA ILE A 129 21.12 3.97 -39.62
C ILE A 129 19.91 3.63 -38.76
N THR A 130 20.03 2.54 -38.02
CA THR A 130 19.05 2.12 -37.03
C THR A 130 19.67 2.24 -35.64
N ALA A 131 18.86 2.60 -34.67
CA ALA A 131 19.25 2.60 -33.27
C ALA A 131 18.43 1.56 -32.52
N THR A 132 19.10 0.71 -31.76
CA THR A 132 18.49 -0.22 -30.82
C THR A 132 18.40 0.47 -29.45
N PRO A 133 17.19 0.76 -28.94
CA PRO A 133 17.01 1.35 -27.61
C PRO A 133 17.45 0.41 -26.48
N ALA A 134 17.53 0.94 -25.27
CA ALA A 134 17.78 0.16 -24.08
C ALA A 134 16.72 -0.94 -23.90
N THR A 135 17.15 -2.19 -23.66
CA THR A 135 16.27 -3.35 -23.48
C THR A 135 16.35 -3.85 -22.05
N PRO A 136 15.23 -4.08 -21.33
CA PRO A 136 15.25 -4.65 -19.99
C PRO A 136 15.89 -6.04 -19.91
N THR A 137 16.73 -6.26 -18.91
CA THR A 137 17.42 -7.55 -18.69
C THR A 137 17.08 -8.18 -17.34
N ALA A 138 16.79 -7.38 -16.32
CA ALA A 138 16.39 -7.84 -14.98
C ALA A 138 15.11 -7.15 -14.52
N PHE A 139 14.32 -7.85 -13.70
CA PHE A 139 13.06 -7.37 -13.15
C PHE A 139 12.99 -7.60 -11.64
N GLU A 140 12.42 -6.63 -10.93
CA GLU A 140 12.09 -6.73 -9.51
C GLU A 140 10.58 -6.64 -9.28
N MET A 141 10.12 -7.28 -8.20
CA MET A 141 8.72 -7.27 -7.79
C MET A 141 8.53 -6.36 -6.58
N ARG A 142 7.59 -5.42 -6.68
CA ARG A 142 7.16 -4.54 -5.58
C ARG A 142 5.69 -4.82 -5.22
N PRO A 143 5.37 -5.15 -3.96
CA PRO A 143 3.98 -5.23 -3.52
C PRO A 143 3.36 -3.82 -3.41
N LEU A 144 2.24 -3.61 -4.08
CA LEU A 144 1.43 -2.38 -4.03
C LEU A 144 0.09 -2.67 -3.34
N GLY A 145 -0.23 -1.88 -2.34
CA GLY A 145 -1.43 -2.07 -1.54
C GLY A 145 -1.16 -1.81 -0.07
N ILE A 146 -1.72 -2.66 0.79
CA ILE A 146 -1.74 -2.44 2.22
C ILE A 146 -1.10 -3.63 2.92
N ARG A 147 -0.21 -3.36 3.85
CA ARG A 147 0.36 -4.34 4.78
C ARG A 147 0.17 -3.84 6.19
N ILE A 148 -0.30 -4.68 7.10
CA ILE A 148 -0.45 -4.33 8.50
C ILE A 148 0.13 -5.44 9.36
N GLU A 149 1.04 -5.06 10.25
CA GLU A 149 1.56 -5.96 11.28
C GLU A 149 0.92 -5.61 12.62
N PHE A 150 0.60 -6.65 13.39
CA PHE A 150 -0.03 -6.57 14.70
C PHE A 150 0.74 -7.42 15.70
N VAL A 151 0.93 -6.91 16.91
CA VAL A 151 1.39 -7.68 18.07
C VAL A 151 0.46 -7.34 19.24
N PRO A 152 -0.57 -8.15 19.49
CA PRO A 152 -1.47 -7.93 20.62
C PRO A 152 -0.93 -8.58 21.90
N THR A 153 -1.17 -7.92 23.03
CA THR A 153 -0.87 -8.42 24.38
C THR A 153 -2.10 -8.24 25.27
N LEU A 154 -2.61 -9.32 25.84
CA LEU A 154 -3.74 -9.29 26.76
C LEU A 154 -3.28 -8.88 28.16
N LEU A 155 -3.89 -7.83 28.70
CA LEU A 155 -3.62 -7.33 30.04
C LEU A 155 -4.56 -7.97 31.07
N GLY A 156 -4.15 -7.94 32.34
CA GLY A 156 -4.88 -8.61 33.43
C GLY A 156 -6.29 -8.05 33.71
N ASP A 157 -6.57 -6.82 33.27
CA ASP A 157 -7.89 -6.18 33.35
C ASP A 157 -8.80 -6.52 32.15
N GLY A 158 -8.32 -7.31 31.19
CA GLY A 158 -9.02 -7.66 29.95
C GLY A 158 -8.86 -6.65 28.82
N SER A 159 -8.09 -5.57 29.02
CA SER A 159 -7.68 -4.68 27.92
C SER A 159 -6.59 -5.34 27.07
N ILE A 160 -6.40 -4.83 25.86
CA ILE A 160 -5.47 -5.37 24.87
C ILE A 160 -4.49 -4.26 24.52
N ASP A 161 -3.22 -4.44 24.86
CA ASP A 161 -2.14 -3.62 24.33
C ASP A 161 -1.82 -4.07 22.91
N LEU A 162 -1.88 -3.15 21.95
CA LEU A 162 -1.75 -3.46 20.54
C LEU A 162 -0.64 -2.62 19.93
N GLU A 163 0.48 -3.27 19.61
CA GLU A 163 1.46 -2.69 18.70
C GLU A 163 1.00 -2.94 17.27
N LEU A 164 1.05 -1.90 16.44
CA LEU A 164 0.63 -1.96 15.06
C LEU A 164 1.54 -1.15 14.14
N ALA A 165 1.80 -1.70 12.96
CA ALA A 165 2.62 -1.09 11.93
C ALA A 165 1.93 -1.18 10.55
N PRO A 166 0.93 -0.32 10.26
CA PRO A 166 0.35 -0.22 8.93
C PRO A 166 1.30 0.45 7.94
N GLU A 167 1.36 -0.12 6.74
CA GLU A 167 2.05 0.36 5.57
C GLU A 167 1.07 0.40 4.38
N ILE A 168 1.08 1.51 3.64
CA ILE A 168 0.42 1.64 2.34
C ILE A 168 1.49 1.92 1.31
N THR A 169 1.50 1.18 0.20
CA THR A 169 2.34 1.48 -0.96
C THR A 169 1.46 1.69 -2.18
N THR A 170 1.56 2.86 -2.81
CA THR A 170 0.87 3.24 -4.05
C THR A 170 1.87 3.49 -5.17
N PHE A 171 1.40 3.32 -6.40
CA PHE A 171 2.13 3.69 -7.61
C PHE A 171 1.76 5.14 -7.98
N GLU A 172 2.74 6.00 -8.20
CA GLU A 172 2.53 7.43 -8.51
C GLU A 172 2.70 7.74 -10.00
N GLY A 173 3.35 6.86 -10.76
CA GLY A 173 3.58 7.04 -12.18
C GLY A 173 4.93 6.50 -12.62
N PHE A 174 5.32 6.82 -13.85
CA PHE A 174 6.65 6.52 -14.37
C PHE A 174 7.46 7.79 -14.55
N HIS A 175 8.75 7.70 -14.24
CA HIS A 175 9.75 8.69 -14.58
C HIS A 175 10.66 8.16 -15.68
N SER A 176 10.92 8.98 -16.71
CA SER A 176 11.83 8.60 -17.80
C SER A 176 13.26 9.01 -17.47
N HIS A 177 14.15 8.03 -17.29
CA HIS A 177 15.60 8.25 -17.16
C HIS A 177 16.36 8.10 -18.49
N GLY A 178 15.62 7.81 -19.56
CA GLY A 178 16.15 7.71 -20.91
C GLY A 178 16.55 9.05 -21.51
N SER A 179 17.51 9.04 -22.43
CA SER A 179 17.87 10.21 -23.25
C SER A 179 17.75 9.87 -24.74
N PRO A 180 17.14 10.75 -25.56
CA PRO A 180 16.99 10.49 -26.99
C PRO A 180 18.33 10.25 -27.68
N ILE A 181 18.36 9.24 -28.55
CA ILE A 181 19.50 8.95 -29.40
C ILE A 181 19.35 9.76 -30.67
N LYS A 182 20.35 10.57 -30.97
CA LYS A 182 20.36 11.47 -32.13
C LYS A 182 21.50 11.12 -33.07
N ALA A 183 21.33 11.44 -34.34
CA ALA A 183 22.37 11.43 -35.34
C ALA A 183 22.40 12.73 -36.13
N ALA A 184 23.54 13.02 -36.75
CA ALA A 184 23.69 14.15 -37.64
C ALA A 184 23.43 13.70 -39.09
N THR A 185 22.61 14.45 -39.82
CA THR A 185 22.38 14.24 -41.25
C THR A 185 22.78 15.49 -42.02
N ALA A 186 23.43 15.33 -43.18
CA ALA A 186 23.72 16.43 -44.07
C ALA A 186 22.62 16.55 -45.13
N ASP A 187 22.08 17.76 -45.31
CA ASP A 187 21.19 18.04 -46.43
C ASP A 187 21.97 18.09 -47.77
N LYS A 188 21.24 18.26 -48.88
CA LYS A 188 21.84 18.32 -50.23
C LYS A 188 22.80 19.50 -50.40
N ASP A 189 22.73 20.51 -49.52
CA ASP A 189 23.57 21.70 -49.52
C ASP A 189 24.77 21.56 -48.55
N GLY A 190 24.93 20.37 -47.92
CA GLY A 190 26.02 20.07 -47.00
C GLY A 190 25.85 20.63 -45.58
N LYS A 191 24.66 21.18 -45.24
CA LYS A 191 24.36 21.68 -43.91
C LYS A 191 23.91 20.53 -43.01
N ILE A 192 24.48 20.49 -41.80
CA ILE A 192 24.24 19.44 -40.81
C ILE A 192 22.98 19.77 -39.99
N HIS A 193 22.09 18.78 -39.86
CA HIS A 193 20.91 18.80 -39.00
C HIS A 193 20.90 17.59 -38.08
N GLU A 194 20.44 17.74 -36.83
CA GLU A 194 20.22 16.60 -35.94
C GLU A 194 18.87 15.94 -36.25
N VAL A 195 18.85 14.62 -36.28
CA VAL A 195 17.64 13.80 -36.36
C VAL A 195 17.62 12.86 -35.16
N VAL A 196 16.48 12.80 -34.47
CA VAL A 196 16.26 11.83 -33.38
C VAL A 196 15.96 10.48 -34.01
N LEU A 197 16.79 9.48 -33.71
CA LEU A 197 16.61 8.10 -34.19
C LEU A 197 15.64 7.33 -33.30
N THR A 198 15.71 7.55 -31.98
CA THR A 198 14.79 7.00 -31.00
C THR A 198 14.79 7.85 -29.74
N GLU A 199 13.65 7.95 -29.08
CA GLU A 199 13.52 8.66 -27.80
C GLU A 199 14.19 7.92 -26.64
N ASN A 200 14.47 6.61 -26.81
CA ASN A 200 15.16 5.74 -25.84
C ASN A 200 14.63 5.95 -24.40
N THR A 201 13.31 5.92 -24.24
CA THR A 201 12.64 6.17 -22.97
C THR A 201 12.81 5.00 -22.01
N ILE A 202 13.50 5.24 -20.89
CA ILE A 202 13.68 4.26 -19.80
C ILE A 202 12.70 4.62 -18.70
N GLN A 203 11.52 4.00 -18.70
CA GLN A 203 10.45 4.29 -17.75
C GLN A 203 10.65 3.48 -16.47
N GLN A 204 10.92 4.16 -15.35
CA GLN A 204 10.98 3.54 -14.02
C GLN A 204 9.78 3.97 -13.18
N PRO A 205 9.16 3.07 -12.42
CA PRO A 205 8.02 3.41 -11.59
C PRO A 205 8.43 4.22 -10.36
N GLU A 206 7.67 5.26 -10.04
CA GLU A 206 7.74 5.94 -8.77
C GLU A 206 6.67 5.37 -7.83
N PHE A 207 7.07 5.02 -6.61
CA PHE A 207 6.17 4.50 -5.58
C PHE A 207 6.13 5.45 -4.38
N ARG A 208 4.95 5.65 -3.83
CA ARG A 208 4.76 6.34 -2.55
C ARG A 208 4.47 5.30 -1.48
N SER A 209 5.26 5.29 -0.42
CA SER A 209 5.02 4.45 0.76
C SER A 209 4.70 5.33 1.98
N MET A 210 3.64 4.98 2.68
CA MET A 210 3.26 5.59 3.96
C MET A 210 3.37 4.54 5.04
N LYS A 211 4.09 4.86 6.12
CA LYS A 211 4.35 3.94 7.22
C LYS A 211 4.04 4.64 8.53
N THR A 212 3.28 3.97 9.38
CA THR A 212 3.04 4.41 10.75
C THR A 212 3.35 3.26 11.68
N ARG A 213 3.97 3.53 12.82
CA ARG A 213 4.13 2.57 13.91
C ARG A 213 3.63 3.21 15.19
N THR A 214 2.77 2.50 15.90
CA THR A 214 2.22 2.99 17.16
C THR A 214 1.86 1.82 18.07
N THR A 215 1.74 2.11 19.35
CA THR A 215 1.28 1.18 20.37
C THR A 215 0.12 1.83 21.10
N VAL A 216 -0.96 1.09 21.30
CA VAL A 216 -2.15 1.60 21.97
C VAL A 216 -2.80 0.53 22.83
N THR A 217 -3.24 0.92 24.02
CA THR A 217 -4.06 0.07 24.88
C THR A 217 -5.53 0.29 24.58
N LEU A 218 -6.22 -0.77 24.18
CA LEU A 218 -7.64 -0.77 23.85
C LEU A 218 -8.42 -1.58 24.89
N ALA A 219 -9.46 -1.00 25.46
CA ALA A 219 -10.47 -1.80 26.13
C ALA A 219 -11.14 -2.74 25.12
N GLU A 220 -11.57 -3.92 25.57
CA GLU A 220 -12.14 -4.93 24.68
C GLU A 220 -13.28 -4.36 23.82
N GLY A 221 -13.21 -4.63 22.50
CA GLY A 221 -14.20 -4.16 21.55
C GLY A 221 -14.14 -2.67 21.19
N HIS A 222 -13.22 -1.90 21.77
CA HIS A 222 -12.96 -0.54 21.32
C HIS A 222 -12.23 -0.53 19.97
N THR A 223 -12.38 0.57 19.25
CA THR A 223 -11.82 0.74 17.90
C THR A 223 -10.83 1.88 17.91
N LEU A 224 -9.58 1.61 17.58
CA LEU A 224 -8.61 2.62 17.23
C LEU A 224 -8.93 3.20 15.85
N VAL A 225 -8.96 4.52 15.75
CA VAL A 225 -9.00 5.25 14.47
C VAL A 225 -7.64 5.86 14.21
N LEU A 226 -6.99 5.42 13.15
CA LEU A 226 -5.81 6.06 12.58
C LEU A 226 -6.23 6.75 11.30
N GLY A 227 -5.92 8.04 11.19
CA GLY A 227 -6.26 8.83 10.01
C GLY A 227 -5.12 9.74 9.58
N GLY A 228 -5.32 10.43 8.46
CA GLY A 228 -4.34 11.39 7.94
C GLY A 228 -3.32 10.80 6.96
N LEU A 229 -3.50 9.55 6.54
CA LEU A 229 -2.64 8.94 5.53
C LEU A 229 -3.16 9.31 4.13
N ALA A 230 -2.63 10.39 3.54
CA ALA A 230 -3.00 10.82 2.20
C ALA A 230 -2.36 9.92 1.12
N GLY A 231 -3.19 9.17 0.39
CA GLY A 231 -2.77 8.39 -0.79
C GLY A 231 -3.35 8.96 -2.08
N SER A 232 -2.64 8.82 -3.19
CA SER A 232 -3.30 8.77 -4.50
C SER A 232 -4.25 7.57 -4.46
N GLY A 233 -5.52 7.75 -4.85
CA GLY A 233 -6.54 6.70 -4.68
C GLY A 233 -6.03 5.36 -5.21
N ILE A 234 -6.21 4.26 -4.46
CA ILE A 234 -5.73 2.93 -4.85
C ILE A 234 -6.41 2.55 -6.17
N ALA A 235 -5.75 2.82 -7.29
CA ALA A 235 -6.14 2.36 -8.59
C ALA A 235 -5.52 0.97 -8.78
N ALA A 236 -6.20 0.11 -9.54
CA ALA A 236 -5.52 -1.04 -10.07
C ALA A 236 -4.59 -0.51 -11.17
N PRO A 237 -3.24 -0.60 -11.04
CA PRO A 237 -2.34 -0.28 -12.12
C PRO A 237 -2.85 -0.90 -13.41
N GLY A 238 -3.10 -0.06 -14.41
CA GLY A 238 -3.32 -0.51 -15.77
C GLY A 238 -2.16 -1.42 -16.18
N LYS A 239 -2.43 -2.38 -17.08
CA LYS A 239 -1.34 -3.15 -17.68
C LYS A 239 -0.33 -2.16 -18.26
N PRO A 240 0.97 -2.27 -17.94
CA PRO A 240 1.98 -1.47 -18.62
C PRO A 240 1.93 -1.85 -20.10
N ASP A 241 1.43 -0.94 -20.94
CA ASP A 241 1.51 -1.05 -22.38
C ASP A 241 2.74 -0.25 -22.82
N PRO A 242 3.83 -0.92 -23.25
CA PRO A 242 5.07 -0.25 -23.62
C PRO A 242 4.95 0.60 -24.89
N GLN A 243 3.83 0.56 -25.62
CA GLN A 243 3.61 1.33 -26.85
C GLN A 243 2.55 2.42 -26.72
N LYS A 244 1.84 2.52 -25.58
CA LYS A 244 0.97 3.67 -25.29
C LYS A 244 1.72 4.69 -24.45
N LYS A 245 1.54 5.99 -24.78
CA LYS A 245 1.74 7.07 -23.79
C LYS A 245 1.15 6.55 -22.49
N ALA A 246 1.94 6.59 -21.41
CA ALA A 246 1.62 6.08 -20.08
C ALA A 246 0.11 6.18 -19.85
N PRO A 247 -0.57 5.11 -19.36
CA PRO A 247 -1.98 5.19 -19.07
C PRO A 247 -2.18 6.51 -18.34
N VAL A 248 -2.94 7.43 -18.94
CA VAL A 248 -3.39 8.62 -18.23
C VAL A 248 -4.37 8.03 -17.23
N GLU A 249 -3.82 7.50 -16.15
CA GLU A 249 -4.52 7.05 -14.98
C GLU A 249 -5.27 8.31 -14.57
N GLY A 250 -6.57 8.33 -14.88
CA GLY A 250 -7.41 9.48 -14.63
C GLY A 250 -7.15 9.87 -13.20
N HIS A 251 -6.61 11.08 -12.98
CA HIS A 251 -6.07 11.51 -11.70
C HIS A 251 -7.15 11.25 -10.66
N LYS A 252 -7.03 10.14 -9.92
CA LYS A 252 -7.95 9.88 -8.83
C LYS A 252 -7.63 10.98 -7.83
N PRO A 253 -8.65 11.73 -7.38
CA PRO A 253 -8.41 12.76 -6.38
C PRO A 253 -7.67 12.13 -5.20
N ALA A 254 -6.71 12.87 -4.64
CA ALA A 254 -6.00 12.40 -3.46
C ALA A 254 -7.03 12.07 -2.35
N GLN A 255 -6.89 10.88 -1.78
CA GLN A 255 -7.79 10.31 -0.78
C GLN A 255 -7.07 10.26 0.57
N LEU A 256 -7.75 10.69 1.62
CA LEU A 256 -7.36 10.39 2.99
C LEU A 256 -7.78 8.97 3.34
N MET A 257 -6.83 8.22 3.85
CA MET A 257 -7.00 6.86 4.30
C MET A 257 -7.16 6.84 5.81
N PHE A 258 -8.18 6.10 6.26
CA PHE A 258 -8.47 5.85 7.66
C PHE A 258 -8.48 4.34 7.93
N PHE A 259 -7.83 3.94 9.03
CA PHE A 259 -7.84 2.59 9.55
C PHE A 259 -8.66 2.57 10.83
N LEU A 260 -9.72 1.78 10.82
CA LEU A 260 -10.52 1.47 11.99
C LEU A 260 -10.11 0.07 12.45
N ILE A 261 -9.34 -0.03 13.52
CA ILE A 261 -8.76 -1.26 14.03
C ILE A 261 -9.43 -1.61 15.35
N GLN A 262 -10.02 -2.79 15.43
CA GLN A 262 -10.70 -3.29 16.61
C GLN A 262 -10.08 -4.62 17.02
N ALA A 263 -9.81 -4.79 18.31
CA ALA A 263 -9.32 -6.02 18.89
C ALA A 263 -10.33 -6.56 19.91
N ARG A 264 -10.57 -7.87 19.89
CA ARG A 264 -11.47 -8.57 20.81
C ARG A 264 -10.91 -9.94 21.13
N ARG A 265 -11.20 -10.46 22.33
CA ARG A 265 -10.93 -11.87 22.61
C ARG A 265 -11.92 -12.73 21.85
N VAL A 266 -11.46 -13.88 21.40
CA VAL A 266 -12.33 -14.94 20.91
C VAL A 266 -12.78 -15.72 22.13
N ALA A 267 -14.09 -15.80 22.36
CA ALA A 267 -14.64 -16.64 23.42
C ALA A 267 -14.27 -18.11 23.10
N PRO A 268 -13.87 -18.91 24.11
CA PRO A 268 -13.58 -20.32 23.93
C PRO A 268 -14.81 -21.12 23.49
#